data_AF-A0A7X8QFC6-F1
#
_entry.id   AF-A0A7X8QFC6-F1
#
_cell.length_a   1.000
_cell.length_b   1.000
_cell.length_c   1.000
_cell.angle_alpha   90.00
_cell.angle_beta   90.00
_cell.angle_gamma   90.00
#
_symmetry.space_group_name_H-M   'P 1'
#
loop_
_entity.id
_entity.type
_entity.pdbx_description
1 polymer ?
#
loop_
_entity_poly.entity_id
_entity_poly.type
_entity_poly.pdbx_seq_one_letter_code
_entity_poly.pdbx_strand_id
1 'polypeptide(L)'
;MPLQLRTAVQNALQTTYTFVSFKPNVQIQSHIFTLKVPDGYQVIEEETGQLVYSLKEASEICGFVPVTPHDSPHRIYAFAGKIVFDYGKTTIVETPAEKPFKIAGQGAWGQIDGQPVEIIQDRLRWQQQDLEIIIEGPQSVKLARQLAPNLILPDKNLDLAKKAQVKVEVNMEIAQAEQKQVDAGHAPWQLDPLFVSHVFVNLQVTPEGIVGEPKIPYSTFKIEANTGVEALVSVGEGPIRKIYLKKLVREDESGIWSVIGYDSSEDDENKPA
;
A
#
# COMPACT_ATOMS: atom_id res chain seq x y z
N MET A 1 -25.58 10.20 -9.49
CA MET A 1 -24.96 9.28 -8.51
C MET A 1 -23.50 9.65 -8.38
N PRO A 2 -22.95 9.73 -7.16
CA PRO A 2 -21.52 9.98 -6.98
C PRO A 2 -20.74 8.77 -7.53
N LEU A 3 -19.90 8.97 -8.55
CA LEU A 3 -19.01 7.94 -9.08
C LEU A 3 -17.92 7.55 -8.07
N GLN A 4 -17.63 8.49 -7.17
CA GLN A 4 -16.73 8.35 -6.06
C GLN A 4 -17.35 9.07 -4.86
N LEU A 5 -17.44 8.39 -3.73
CA LEU A 5 -17.81 8.99 -2.45
C LEU A 5 -16.58 8.95 -1.55
N ARG A 6 -16.07 10.13 -1.23
CA ARG A 6 -15.02 10.31 -0.24
C ARG A 6 -15.69 10.76 1.05
N THR A 7 -15.54 10.00 2.14
CA THR A 7 -16.12 10.39 3.42
C THR A 7 -15.38 11.62 3.96
N ALA A 8 -16.06 12.40 4.81
CA ALA A 8 -15.34 13.30 5.70
C ALA A 8 -14.31 12.48 6.50
N VAL A 9 -13.18 13.11 6.85
CA VAL A 9 -12.24 12.49 7.78
C VAL A 9 -12.97 12.35 9.12
N GLN A 10 -13.20 11.11 9.55
CA GLN A 10 -13.75 10.81 10.86
C GLN A 10 -12.74 9.95 11.60
N ASN A 11 -12.32 10.40 12.78
CA ASN A 11 -11.33 9.74 13.62
C ASN A 11 -10.03 9.36 12.86
N ALA A 12 -9.53 10.29 12.02
CA ALA A 12 -8.34 10.12 11.18
C ALA A 12 -8.43 9.04 10.08
N LEU A 13 -9.59 8.40 9.87
CA LEU A 13 -9.85 7.61 8.68
C LEU A 13 -10.62 8.41 7.64
N GLN A 14 -10.24 8.18 6.38
CA GLN A 14 -10.97 8.67 5.22
C GLN A 14 -11.17 7.51 4.25
N THR A 15 -12.42 7.14 4.03
CA THR A 15 -12.77 6.05 3.14
C THR A 15 -13.19 6.61 1.80
N THR A 16 -12.70 5.97 0.74
CA THR A 16 -13.10 6.27 -0.63
C THR A 16 -13.86 5.07 -1.17
N TYR A 17 -15.13 5.26 -1.51
CA TYR A 17 -15.94 4.30 -2.24
C TYR A 17 -15.91 4.68 -3.71
N THR A 18 -15.49 3.76 -4.57
CA THR A 18 -15.46 3.98 -6.02
C THR A 18 -16.33 2.94 -6.71
N PHE A 19 -17.26 3.39 -7.55
CA PHE A 19 -18.02 2.47 -8.39
C PHE A 19 -17.12 1.90 -9.49
N VAL A 20 -16.87 0.60 -9.46
CA VAL A 20 -16.04 -0.09 -10.47
C VAL A 20 -16.77 -0.38 -11.79
N SER A 21 -18.11 -0.41 -11.77
CA SER A 21 -18.92 -0.48 -12.98
C SER A 21 -20.32 0.07 -12.74
N PHE A 22 -20.89 0.73 -13.73
CA PHE A 22 -22.28 1.16 -13.75
C PHE A 22 -22.93 0.77 -15.07
N LYS A 23 -24.01 -0.01 -15.01
CA LYS A 23 -24.84 -0.35 -16.17
C LYS A 23 -26.24 0.20 -15.93
N PRO A 24 -26.63 1.31 -16.56
CA PRO A 24 -27.98 1.82 -16.41
C PRO A 24 -28.97 0.85 -17.04
N ASN A 25 -30.15 0.71 -16.42
CA ASN A 25 -31.28 -0.05 -16.96
C ASN A 25 -32.08 0.74 -18.01
N VAL A 26 -31.66 1.97 -18.31
CA VAL A 26 -32.25 2.86 -19.31
C VAL A 26 -31.14 3.42 -20.19
N GLN A 27 -31.44 3.74 -21.45
CA GLN A 27 -30.50 4.39 -22.35
C GLN A 27 -30.33 5.86 -21.94
N ILE A 28 -29.17 6.21 -21.38
CA ILE A 28 -28.85 7.60 -21.03
C ILE A 28 -28.33 8.31 -22.28
N GLN A 29 -28.95 9.43 -22.64
CA GLN A 29 -28.51 10.23 -23.79
C GLN A 29 -27.22 10.98 -23.44
N SER A 30 -26.16 10.83 -24.26
CA SER A 30 -24.81 11.35 -23.97
C SER A 30 -24.75 12.87 -23.76
N HIS A 31 -25.62 13.63 -24.44
CA HIS A 31 -25.69 15.09 -24.34
C HIS A 31 -26.04 15.63 -22.95
N ILE A 32 -26.54 14.79 -22.03
CA ILE A 32 -26.82 15.14 -20.63
C ILE A 32 -25.51 15.39 -19.86
N PHE A 33 -24.40 14.78 -20.29
CA PHE A 33 -23.08 14.93 -19.66
C PHE A 33 -22.21 16.01 -20.31
N THR A 34 -22.74 16.79 -21.24
CA THR A 34 -21.99 17.87 -21.88
C THR A 34 -21.72 18.97 -20.86
N LEU A 35 -20.44 19.23 -20.58
CA LEU A 35 -20.02 20.36 -19.76
C LEU A 35 -20.47 21.67 -20.42
N LYS A 36 -21.32 22.42 -19.72
CA LYS A 36 -21.67 23.79 -20.10
C LYS A 36 -20.95 24.75 -19.17
N VAL A 37 -19.97 25.47 -19.71
CA VAL A 37 -19.23 26.48 -18.96
C VAL A 37 -20.11 27.72 -18.85
N PRO A 38 -20.45 28.20 -17.63
CA PRO A 38 -21.25 29.41 -17.47
C PRO A 38 -20.53 30.67 -17.96
N ASP A 39 -21.28 31.70 -18.32
CA ASP A 39 -20.71 32.98 -18.72
C ASP A 39 -19.82 33.57 -17.61
N GLY A 40 -18.63 34.04 -17.99
CA GLY A 40 -17.62 34.57 -17.06
C GLY A 40 -16.73 33.51 -16.40
N TYR A 41 -16.93 32.22 -16.69
CA TYR A 41 -16.04 31.13 -16.26
C TYR A 41 -15.25 30.60 -17.46
N GLN A 42 -14.03 30.16 -17.20
CA GLN A 42 -13.20 29.45 -18.17
C GLN A 42 -12.83 28.09 -17.58
N VAL A 43 -12.76 27.07 -18.43
CA VAL A 43 -12.19 25.78 -18.04
C VAL A 43 -10.68 25.97 -18.04
N ILE A 44 -10.07 25.79 -16.87
CA ILE A 44 -8.62 25.71 -16.73
C ILE A 44 -8.30 24.22 -16.57
N GLU A 45 -7.79 23.59 -17.62
CA GLU A 45 -7.16 22.27 -17.53
C GLU A 45 -5.66 22.49 -17.38
N GLU A 46 -5.16 22.46 -16.13
CA GLU A 46 -3.75 22.74 -15.81
C GLU A 46 -2.79 21.61 -16.26
N GLU A 47 -3.32 20.42 -16.59
CA GLU A 47 -2.55 19.25 -17.03
C GLU A 47 -3.24 18.53 -18.19
N THR A 48 -3.32 19.15 -19.37
CA THR A 48 -3.82 18.47 -20.57
C THR A 48 -2.76 17.51 -21.10
N GLY A 49 -2.79 16.28 -20.59
CA GLY A 49 -2.01 15.19 -21.18
C GLY A 49 -2.31 15.05 -22.65
N GLN A 50 -1.28 15.06 -23.48
CA GLN A 50 -1.43 14.94 -24.92
C GLN A 50 -1.49 13.46 -25.30
N LEU A 51 -2.47 13.09 -26.12
CA LEU A 51 -2.49 11.77 -26.74
C LEU A 51 -1.38 11.72 -27.80
N VAL A 52 -0.40 10.85 -27.59
CA VAL A 52 0.77 10.71 -28.47
C VAL A 52 0.78 9.34 -29.13
N TYR A 53 1.46 9.24 -30.27
CA TYR A 53 1.51 8.01 -31.08
C TYR A 53 2.89 7.37 -31.11
N SER A 54 3.88 7.95 -30.43
CA SER A 54 5.22 7.39 -30.33
C SER A 54 5.85 7.67 -28.97
N LEU A 55 6.74 6.76 -28.54
CA LEU A 55 7.52 6.92 -27.30
C LEU A 55 8.50 8.10 -27.38
N LYS A 56 8.98 8.42 -28.59
CA LYS A 56 9.88 9.55 -28.80
C LYS A 56 9.16 10.87 -28.47
N GLU A 57 7.99 11.07 -29.04
CA GLU A 57 7.13 12.22 -28.76
C GLU A 57 6.75 12.27 -27.28
N ALA A 58 6.39 11.14 -26.68
CA ALA A 58 6.10 11.05 -25.26
C ALA A 58 7.30 11.50 -24.40
N SER A 59 8.50 11.03 -24.73
CA SER A 59 9.72 11.36 -23.98
C SER A 59 10.07 12.85 -24.06
N GLU A 60 9.88 13.46 -25.24
CA GLU A 60 10.11 14.90 -25.46
C GLU A 60 9.16 15.75 -24.60
N ILE A 61 7.89 15.35 -24.49
CA ILE A 61 6.89 16.05 -23.67
C ILE A 61 7.15 15.79 -22.17
N CYS A 62 7.44 14.55 -21.79
CA CYS A 62 7.61 14.15 -20.40
C CYS A 62 8.91 14.63 -19.77
N GLY A 63 9.95 14.85 -20.56
CA GLY A 63 11.28 15.22 -20.07
C GLY A 63 12.06 14.06 -19.46
N PHE A 64 11.61 12.82 -19.68
CA PHE A 64 12.31 11.59 -19.29
C PHE A 64 12.04 10.46 -20.29
N VAL A 65 12.86 9.42 -20.27
CA VAL A 65 12.68 8.22 -21.11
C VAL A 65 11.83 7.21 -20.33
N PRO A 66 10.63 6.84 -20.81
CA PRO A 66 9.74 5.95 -20.09
C PRO A 66 10.16 4.48 -20.20
N VAL A 67 9.75 3.65 -19.24
CA VAL A 67 9.98 2.20 -19.26
C VAL A 67 8.76 1.51 -19.84
N THR A 68 8.91 0.85 -20.99
CA THR A 68 7.75 0.31 -21.69
C THR A 68 7.67 -1.20 -21.59
N PRO A 69 6.48 -1.76 -21.28
CA PRO A 69 6.23 -3.18 -21.42
C PRO A 69 6.40 -3.63 -22.87
N HIS A 70 6.54 -4.94 -23.08
CA HIS A 70 6.56 -5.53 -24.43
C HIS A 70 5.19 -5.44 -25.11
N ASP A 71 4.12 -5.57 -24.33
CA ASP A 71 2.76 -5.39 -24.82
C ASP A 71 2.55 -3.91 -25.15
N SER A 72 1.96 -3.63 -26.32
CA SER A 72 1.66 -2.25 -26.71
C SER A 72 0.42 -1.73 -25.98
N PRO A 73 0.46 -0.49 -25.44
CA PRO A 73 -0.71 0.13 -24.85
C PRO A 73 -1.74 0.49 -25.93
N HIS A 74 -3.01 0.59 -25.56
CA HIS A 74 -4.05 1.11 -26.44
C HIS A 74 -3.87 2.61 -26.71
N ARG A 75 -3.45 3.35 -25.68
CA ARG A 75 -3.26 4.81 -25.72
C ARG A 75 -2.09 5.22 -24.84
N ILE A 76 -1.42 6.29 -25.23
CA ILE A 76 -0.33 6.90 -24.47
C ILE A 76 -0.68 8.37 -24.23
N TYR A 77 -0.69 8.78 -22.97
CA TYR A 77 -0.89 10.18 -22.59
C TYR A 77 0.41 10.72 -21.99
N ALA A 78 0.94 11.79 -22.59
CA ALA A 78 2.17 12.43 -22.15
C ALA A 78 1.88 13.80 -21.53
N PHE A 79 2.49 14.05 -20.38
CA PHE A 79 2.42 15.28 -19.62
C PHE A 79 3.85 15.69 -19.26
N ALA A 80 4.11 16.97 -18.99
CA ALA A 80 5.39 17.37 -18.41
C ALA A 80 5.62 16.62 -17.08
N GLY A 81 6.71 15.85 -16.97
CA GLY A 81 7.04 15.08 -15.77
C GLY A 81 6.16 13.85 -15.49
N LYS A 82 5.29 13.42 -16.43
CA LYS A 82 4.44 12.23 -16.22
C LYS A 82 4.02 11.58 -17.53
N ILE A 83 3.96 10.25 -17.55
CA ILE A 83 3.39 9.48 -18.66
C ILE A 83 2.34 8.49 -18.15
N VAL A 84 1.31 8.23 -18.96
CA VAL A 84 0.30 7.21 -18.70
C VAL A 84 0.17 6.29 -19.90
N PHE A 85 0.45 5.01 -19.70
CA PHE A 85 0.15 3.94 -20.66
C PHE A 85 -1.19 3.29 -20.29
N ASP A 86 -2.14 3.33 -21.21
CA ASP A 86 -3.48 2.79 -21.00
C ASP A 86 -3.68 1.47 -21.73
N TYR A 87 -3.96 0.40 -20.98
CA TYR A 87 -4.28 -0.95 -21.47
C TYR A 87 -5.78 -1.28 -21.29
N GLY A 88 -6.63 -0.25 -21.17
CA GLY A 88 -8.09 -0.35 -21.04
C GLY A 88 -8.54 -0.41 -19.58
N LYS A 89 -8.36 -1.56 -18.93
CA LYS A 89 -8.69 -1.73 -17.49
C LYS A 89 -7.48 -1.61 -16.58
N THR A 90 -6.28 -1.59 -17.16
CA THR A 90 -5.02 -1.48 -16.43
C THR A 90 -4.26 -0.28 -16.96
N THR A 91 -3.67 0.50 -16.08
CA THR A 91 -2.83 1.65 -16.43
C THR A 91 -1.45 1.48 -15.84
N ILE A 92 -0.45 2.05 -16.53
CA ILE A 92 0.89 2.27 -15.99
C ILE A 92 1.09 3.78 -15.95
N VAL A 93 1.48 4.31 -14.81
CA VAL A 93 1.83 5.70 -14.61
C VAL A 93 3.29 5.75 -14.21
N GLU A 94 4.08 6.58 -14.89
CA GLU A 94 5.47 6.83 -14.53
C GLU A 94 5.69 8.32 -14.30
N THR A 95 6.45 8.62 -13.25
CA THR A 95 6.85 9.99 -12.86
C THR A 95 8.29 9.96 -12.33
N PRO A 96 9.08 11.03 -12.46
CA PRO A 96 10.39 11.12 -11.81
C PRO A 96 10.30 10.86 -10.30
N ALA A 97 11.21 10.05 -9.78
CA ALA A 97 11.32 9.75 -8.35
C ALA A 97 11.99 10.93 -7.62
N GLU A 98 11.19 11.83 -7.04
CA GLU A 98 11.71 13.00 -6.30
C GLU A 98 12.31 12.64 -4.93
N LYS A 99 11.86 11.52 -4.35
CA LYS A 99 12.22 11.08 -2.99
C LYS A 99 12.48 9.58 -2.98
N PRO A 100 13.33 9.08 -2.05
CA PRO A 100 13.49 7.64 -1.87
C PRO A 100 12.16 6.95 -1.62
N PHE A 101 11.97 5.79 -2.26
CA PHE A 101 10.77 4.99 -2.12
C PHE A 101 10.47 4.67 -0.64
N LYS A 102 9.26 4.98 -0.20
CA LYS A 102 8.74 4.58 1.10
C LYS A 102 7.47 3.77 0.90
N ILE A 103 7.44 2.55 1.42
CA ILE A 103 6.21 1.76 1.47
C ILE A 103 5.30 2.33 2.56
N ALA A 104 4.02 2.53 2.25
CA ALA A 104 2.97 2.70 3.24
C ALA A 104 2.70 1.34 3.89
N GLY A 105 2.80 1.25 5.22
CA GLY A 105 2.76 0.00 6.01
C GLY A 105 1.51 -0.89 5.82
N GLN A 106 0.54 -0.45 5.03
CA GLN A 106 -0.74 -1.12 4.78
C GLN A 106 -0.67 -2.17 3.66
N GLY A 107 0.25 -2.02 2.70
CA GLY A 107 0.39 -2.93 1.55
C GLY A 107 1.25 -4.16 1.83
N ALA A 108 1.09 -5.20 1.02
CA ALA A 108 2.00 -6.34 0.97
C ALA A 108 3.32 -5.94 0.29
N TRP A 109 4.43 -6.53 0.71
CA TRP A 109 5.78 -6.15 0.29
C TRP A 109 6.35 -7.21 -0.66
N GLY A 110 6.40 -6.87 -1.94
CA GLY A 110 7.18 -7.60 -2.95
C GLY A 110 8.61 -7.07 -3.06
N GLN A 111 9.38 -7.64 -3.98
CA GLN A 111 10.75 -7.22 -4.26
C GLN A 111 11.09 -7.24 -5.75
N ILE A 112 11.91 -6.29 -6.18
CA ILE A 112 12.60 -6.25 -7.48
C ILE A 112 14.07 -5.94 -7.17
N ASP A 113 15.01 -6.83 -7.51
CA ASP A 113 16.44 -6.69 -7.17
C ASP A 113 16.72 -6.34 -5.70
N GLY A 114 15.94 -6.90 -4.78
CA GLY A 114 16.01 -6.61 -3.35
C GLY A 114 15.45 -5.25 -2.94
N GLN A 115 15.00 -4.42 -3.89
CA GLN A 115 14.28 -3.19 -3.63
C GLN A 115 12.80 -3.47 -3.37
N PRO A 116 12.17 -2.73 -2.43
CA PRO A 116 10.79 -2.95 -2.07
C PRO A 116 9.79 -2.63 -3.20
N VAL A 117 8.74 -3.44 -3.30
CA VAL A 117 7.54 -3.19 -4.11
C VAL A 117 6.33 -3.14 -3.19
N GLU A 118 5.58 -2.04 -3.20
CA GLU A 118 4.30 -1.96 -2.50
C GLU A 118 3.19 -2.57 -3.36
N ILE A 119 2.38 -3.43 -2.75
CA ILE A 119 1.26 -4.11 -3.40
C ILE A 119 0.01 -3.89 -2.56
N ILE A 120 -0.99 -3.24 -3.16
CA ILE A 120 -2.30 -2.95 -2.55
C ILE A 120 -3.33 -3.39 -3.58
N GLN A 121 -4.12 -4.42 -3.29
CA GLN A 121 -5.06 -5.02 -4.24
C GLN A 121 -4.40 -5.33 -5.60
N ASP A 122 -4.84 -4.68 -6.66
CA ASP A 122 -4.33 -4.79 -8.02
C ASP A 122 -3.39 -3.65 -8.41
N ARG A 123 -2.95 -2.84 -7.42
CA ARG A 123 -1.96 -1.78 -7.58
C ARG A 123 -0.58 -2.24 -7.12
N LEU A 124 0.41 -2.10 -7.99
CA LEU A 124 1.83 -2.25 -7.69
C LEU A 124 2.51 -0.89 -7.80
N ARG A 125 3.37 -0.55 -6.84
CA ARG A 125 4.17 0.68 -6.84
C ARG A 125 5.61 0.38 -6.45
N TRP A 126 6.57 0.87 -7.22
CA TRP A 126 8.00 0.78 -6.91
C TRP A 126 8.79 1.90 -7.60
N GLN A 127 10.09 1.97 -7.33
CA GLN A 127 11.01 2.84 -8.05
C GLN A 127 12.02 2.03 -8.85
N GLN A 128 12.28 2.43 -10.09
CA GLN A 128 13.34 1.90 -10.94
C GLN A 128 13.78 2.99 -11.93
N GLN A 129 15.08 3.03 -12.27
CA GLN A 129 15.62 3.98 -13.26
C GLN A 129 15.24 5.45 -12.98
N ASP A 130 15.31 5.88 -11.71
CA ASP A 130 14.91 7.22 -11.25
C ASP A 130 13.43 7.60 -11.51
N LEU A 131 12.58 6.60 -11.78
CA LEU A 131 11.14 6.77 -11.93
C LEU A 131 10.41 6.05 -10.80
N GLU A 132 9.34 6.68 -10.30
CA GLU A 132 8.27 5.99 -9.59
C GLU A 132 7.27 5.45 -10.61
N ILE A 133 7.01 4.14 -10.53
CA ILE A 133 6.10 3.43 -11.44
C ILE A 133 4.94 2.90 -10.61
N ILE A 134 3.73 3.20 -11.09
CA ILE A 134 2.48 2.67 -10.56
C ILE A 134 1.80 1.89 -11.66
N ILE A 135 1.47 0.62 -11.40
CA ILE A 135 0.59 -0.17 -12.27
C ILE A 135 -0.67 -0.51 -11.50
N GLU A 136 -1.83 -0.14 -12.02
CA GLU A 136 -3.12 -0.37 -11.36
C GLU A 136 -4.09 -1.03 -12.34
N GLY A 137 -4.71 -2.12 -11.91
CA GLY A 137 -5.71 -2.86 -12.68
C GLY A 137 -5.45 -4.38 -12.78
N PRO A 138 -6.37 -5.14 -13.38
CA PRO A 138 -6.36 -6.60 -13.34
C PRO A 138 -5.18 -7.27 -14.06
N GLN A 139 -4.42 -6.54 -14.90
CA GLN A 139 -3.22 -7.05 -15.57
C GLN A 139 -1.93 -6.57 -14.92
N SER A 140 -1.99 -5.96 -13.74
CA SER A 140 -0.87 -5.24 -13.14
C SER A 140 0.37 -6.12 -12.93
N VAL A 141 0.20 -7.32 -12.38
CA VAL A 141 1.30 -8.29 -12.21
C VAL A 141 1.90 -8.71 -13.55
N LYS A 142 1.07 -8.96 -14.57
CA LYS A 142 1.53 -9.35 -15.91
C LYS A 142 2.42 -8.26 -16.51
N LEU A 143 1.94 -7.01 -16.49
CA LEU A 143 2.67 -5.87 -17.05
C LEU A 143 3.91 -5.53 -16.22
N ALA A 144 3.83 -5.59 -14.89
CA ALA A 144 4.97 -5.39 -14.00
C ALA A 144 6.11 -6.37 -14.30
N ARG A 145 5.80 -7.64 -14.60
CA ARG A 145 6.82 -8.62 -15.00
C ARG A 145 7.48 -8.34 -16.35
N GLN A 146 6.86 -7.55 -17.23
CA GLN A 146 7.49 -7.12 -18.47
C GLN A 146 8.49 -5.97 -18.22
N LEU A 147 8.24 -5.13 -17.21
CA LEU A 147 9.15 -4.07 -16.80
C LEU A 147 10.28 -4.60 -15.89
N ALA A 148 9.94 -5.52 -15.00
CA ALA A 148 10.82 -6.12 -14.00
C ALA A 148 10.62 -7.64 -13.94
N PRO A 149 11.30 -8.43 -14.80
CA PRO A 149 11.12 -9.88 -14.90
C PRO A 149 11.41 -10.65 -13.60
N ASN A 150 12.27 -10.08 -12.76
CA ASN A 150 12.68 -10.54 -11.44
C ASN A 150 11.72 -10.14 -10.30
N LEU A 151 10.52 -9.63 -10.60
CA LEU A 151 9.50 -9.34 -9.60
C LEU A 151 9.16 -10.57 -8.75
N ILE A 152 9.42 -10.46 -7.45
CA ILE A 152 9.03 -11.42 -6.41
C ILE A 152 7.79 -10.86 -5.72
N LEU A 153 6.70 -11.63 -5.77
CA LEU A 153 5.49 -11.33 -5.00
C LEU A 153 5.61 -11.91 -3.59
N PRO A 154 4.99 -11.29 -2.58
CA PRO A 154 4.97 -11.83 -1.23
C PRO A 154 4.26 -13.18 -1.21
N ASP A 155 4.85 -14.16 -0.53
CA ASP A 155 4.23 -15.46 -0.31
C ASP A 155 3.21 -15.36 0.82
N LYS A 156 1.92 -15.40 0.47
CA LYS A 156 0.81 -15.36 1.43
C LYS A 156 0.70 -16.60 2.31
N ASN A 157 1.41 -17.69 1.97
CA ASN A 157 1.41 -18.94 2.72
C ASN A 157 2.61 -19.07 3.66
N LEU A 158 3.34 -17.98 3.91
CA LEU A 158 4.26 -17.98 5.05
C LEU A 158 3.45 -18.35 6.29
N ASP A 159 4.01 -19.25 7.09
CA ASP A 159 3.50 -19.56 8.43
C ASP A 159 4.49 -18.95 9.42
N LEU A 160 4.47 -17.63 9.49
CA LEU A 160 5.33 -16.85 10.39
C LEU A 160 5.02 -17.17 11.85
N ALA A 161 3.76 -17.45 12.16
CA ALA A 161 3.27 -17.83 13.49
C ALA A 161 4.04 -19.01 14.11
N LYS A 162 4.34 -20.04 13.31
CA LYS A 162 5.09 -21.23 13.79
C LYS A 162 6.53 -20.94 14.18
N LYS A 163 7.11 -19.84 13.69
CA LYS A 163 8.51 -19.48 13.93
C LYS A 163 8.70 -18.71 15.23
N ALA A 164 7.64 -18.13 15.78
CA ALA A 164 7.71 -17.37 17.01
C ALA A 164 8.11 -18.23 18.20
N GLN A 165 9.05 -17.73 18.99
CA GLN A 165 9.48 -18.38 20.22
C GLN A 165 8.38 -18.38 21.29
N VAL A 166 7.78 -17.22 21.54
CA VAL A 166 6.64 -17.06 22.44
C VAL A 166 5.40 -16.83 21.61
N LYS A 167 4.37 -17.67 21.83
CA LYS A 167 3.07 -17.53 21.18
C LYS A 167 2.15 -16.67 22.01
N VAL A 168 1.46 -15.75 21.35
CA VAL A 168 0.45 -14.89 21.97
C VAL A 168 -0.92 -15.43 21.57
N GLU A 169 -1.71 -15.86 22.56
CA GLU A 169 -3.09 -16.26 22.32
C GLU A 169 -3.96 -15.03 22.08
N VAL A 170 -4.71 -15.05 20.98
CA VAL A 170 -5.62 -13.96 20.64
C VAL A 170 -7.06 -14.39 20.93
N ASN A 171 -7.76 -13.58 21.72
CA ASN A 171 -9.20 -13.75 21.92
C ASN A 171 -9.95 -13.19 20.69
N MET A 172 -10.58 -14.10 19.93
CA MET A 172 -11.28 -13.73 18.69
C MET A 172 -12.51 -12.85 18.91
N GLU A 173 -13.18 -12.92 20.05
CA GLU A 173 -14.31 -12.03 20.35
C GLU A 173 -13.83 -10.59 20.52
N ILE A 174 -12.69 -10.40 21.21
CA ILE A 174 -12.06 -9.09 21.39
C ILE A 174 -11.55 -8.58 20.05
N ALA A 175 -10.82 -9.39 19.28
CA ALA A 175 -10.32 -8.99 17.96
C ALA A 175 -11.44 -8.55 17.00
N GLN A 176 -12.58 -9.25 17.00
CA GLN A 176 -13.75 -8.85 16.23
C GLN A 176 -14.38 -7.53 16.72
N ALA A 177 -14.39 -7.29 18.02
CA ALA A 177 -14.87 -6.03 18.59
C ALA A 177 -13.92 -4.86 18.23
N GLU A 178 -12.62 -5.05 18.34
CA GLU A 178 -11.61 -4.07 17.93
C GLU A 178 -11.70 -3.74 16.44
N GLN A 179 -11.87 -4.75 15.58
CA GLN A 179 -12.05 -4.53 14.15
C GLN A 179 -13.25 -3.63 13.85
N LYS A 180 -14.39 -3.81 14.55
CA LYS A 180 -15.57 -2.95 14.43
C LYS A 180 -15.32 -1.52 14.92
N GLN A 181 -14.51 -1.36 15.98
CA GLN A 181 -14.12 -0.03 16.45
C GLN A 181 -13.24 0.69 15.43
N VAL A 182 -12.29 -0.02 14.83
CA VAL A 182 -11.44 0.51 13.75
C VAL A 182 -12.25 0.86 12.51
N ASP A 183 -13.26 0.07 12.16
CA ASP A 183 -14.19 0.42 11.08
C ASP A 183 -14.98 1.71 11.34
N ALA A 184 -15.28 1.99 12.61
CA ALA A 184 -15.87 3.25 13.05
C ALA A 184 -14.82 4.39 13.19
N GLY A 185 -13.58 4.14 12.77
CA GLY A 185 -12.47 5.08 12.77
C GLY A 185 -11.68 5.15 14.07
N HIS A 186 -12.00 4.37 15.10
CA HIS A 186 -11.23 4.41 16.35
C HIS A 186 -9.90 3.66 16.20
N ALA A 187 -8.84 4.12 16.87
CA ALA A 187 -7.53 3.44 16.86
C ALA A 187 -7.01 3.01 15.46
N PRO A 188 -7.01 3.90 14.44
CA PRO A 188 -6.69 3.54 13.06
C PRO A 188 -5.25 3.05 12.87
N TRP A 189 -4.38 3.30 13.85
CA TRP A 189 -3.02 2.78 13.91
C TRP A 189 -2.95 1.25 13.92
N GLN A 190 -4.04 0.55 14.30
CA GLN A 190 -4.10 -0.92 14.24
C GLN A 190 -4.04 -1.50 12.82
N LEU A 191 -4.16 -0.65 11.78
CA LEU A 191 -3.98 -1.02 10.37
C LEU A 191 -2.50 -1.03 9.93
N ASP A 192 -1.58 -0.53 10.76
CA ASP A 192 -0.14 -0.49 10.50
C ASP A 192 0.59 -1.51 11.39
N PRO A 193 1.21 -2.56 10.83
CA PRO A 193 1.89 -3.58 11.61
C PRO A 193 3.11 -3.03 12.36
N LEU A 194 3.75 -1.98 11.86
CA LEU A 194 4.90 -1.35 12.51
C LEU A 194 4.45 -0.59 13.76
N PHE A 195 3.32 0.12 13.69
CA PHE A 195 2.76 0.82 14.83
C PHE A 195 2.19 -0.13 15.89
N VAL A 196 1.50 -1.20 15.48
CA VAL A 196 1.04 -2.26 16.40
C VAL A 196 2.22 -2.87 17.15
N SER A 197 3.31 -3.15 16.45
CA SER A 197 4.55 -3.66 17.05
C SER A 197 5.15 -2.69 18.08
N HIS A 198 5.18 -1.40 17.74
CA HIS A 198 5.71 -0.35 18.61
C HIS A 198 4.91 -0.21 19.91
N VAL A 199 3.57 -0.25 19.83
CA VAL A 199 2.69 -0.24 21.01
C VAL A 199 2.90 -1.49 21.85
N PHE A 200 2.92 -2.67 21.22
CA PHE A 200 3.09 -3.95 21.92
C PHE A 200 4.36 -3.99 22.76
N VAL A 201 5.52 -3.67 22.17
CA VAL A 201 6.81 -3.70 22.88
C VAL A 201 6.85 -2.68 24.00
N ASN A 202 6.34 -1.47 23.77
CA ASN A 202 6.35 -0.45 24.81
C ASN A 202 5.47 -0.85 26.00
N LEU A 203 4.31 -1.48 25.78
CA LEU A 203 3.49 -2.02 26.87
C LEU A 203 4.20 -3.11 27.69
N GLN A 204 5.13 -3.88 27.10
CA GLN A 204 5.93 -4.86 27.85
C GLN A 204 6.94 -4.19 28.81
N VAL A 205 7.48 -3.02 28.44
CA VAL A 205 8.45 -2.27 29.29
C VAL A 205 7.80 -1.18 30.15
N THR A 206 6.53 -0.89 29.91
CA THR A 206 5.67 0.00 30.71
C THR A 206 4.30 -0.67 30.93
N PRO A 207 4.21 -1.67 31.83
CA PRO A 207 2.98 -2.43 32.04
C PRO A 207 1.82 -1.59 32.57
N GLU A 208 2.12 -0.48 33.26
CA GLU A 208 1.14 0.50 33.73
C GLU A 208 0.57 1.39 32.60
N GLY A 209 1.02 1.19 31.37
CA GLY A 209 0.66 1.98 30.20
C GLY A 209 1.76 2.97 29.77
N ILE A 210 1.65 3.44 28.53
CA ILE A 210 2.58 4.40 27.94
C ILE A 210 2.10 5.81 28.30
N VAL A 211 2.89 6.54 29.10
CA VAL A 211 2.61 7.93 29.47
C VAL A 211 3.76 8.81 29.01
N GLY A 212 3.46 9.83 28.19
CA GLY A 212 4.48 10.65 27.56
C GLY A 212 5.15 9.95 26.38
N GLU A 213 6.46 10.12 26.24
CA GLU A 213 7.22 9.48 25.16
C GLU A 213 7.42 7.97 25.42
N PRO A 214 7.22 7.11 24.41
CA PRO A 214 7.51 5.69 24.49
C PRO A 214 8.98 5.43 24.87
N LYS A 215 9.23 4.42 25.71
CA LYS A 215 10.60 4.04 26.13
C LYS A 215 11.43 3.50 24.96
N ILE A 216 10.82 2.71 24.08
CA ILE A 216 11.47 2.17 22.89
C ILE A 216 11.09 3.06 21.69
N PRO A 217 12.05 3.74 21.04
CA PRO A 217 11.76 4.67 19.96
C PRO A 217 11.21 3.98 18.71
N TYR A 218 10.27 4.64 18.02
CA TYR A 218 9.66 4.12 16.79
C TYR A 218 10.69 3.81 15.68
N SER A 219 11.77 4.60 15.60
CA SER A 219 12.84 4.44 14.61
C SER A 219 13.64 3.14 14.74
N THR A 220 13.51 2.43 15.86
CA THR A 220 14.19 1.14 16.07
C THR A 220 13.43 -0.05 15.47
N PHE A 221 12.19 0.17 15.01
CA PHE A 221 11.35 -0.87 14.43
C PHE A 221 11.51 -0.89 12.91
N LYS A 222 11.57 -2.09 12.33
CA LYS A 222 11.65 -2.28 10.88
C LYS A 222 10.86 -3.51 10.47
N ILE A 223 10.00 -3.38 9.46
CA ILE A 223 9.35 -4.53 8.83
C ILE A 223 10.41 -5.33 8.04
N GLU A 224 10.57 -6.61 8.36
CA GLU A 224 11.40 -7.57 7.62
C GLU A 224 10.60 -8.27 6.51
N ALA A 225 9.32 -8.54 6.76
CA ALA A 225 8.41 -9.16 5.80
C ALA A 225 6.97 -8.68 6.02
N ASN A 226 6.19 -8.54 4.95
CA ASN A 226 4.76 -8.26 5.01
C ASN A 226 4.07 -8.89 3.79
N THR A 227 3.18 -9.85 4.04
CA THR A 227 2.47 -10.58 2.98
C THR A 227 1.11 -9.99 2.65
N GLY A 228 0.73 -8.91 3.34
CA GLY A 228 -0.62 -8.36 3.37
C GLY A 228 -1.52 -9.04 4.41
N VAL A 229 -1.14 -10.22 4.88
CA VAL A 229 -1.87 -11.04 5.87
C VAL A 229 -1.03 -11.33 7.11
N GLU A 230 0.25 -11.64 6.93
CA GLU A 230 1.23 -11.85 7.99
C GLU A 230 2.39 -10.86 7.85
N ALA A 231 2.95 -10.43 8.98
CA ALA A 231 4.10 -9.53 9.00
C ALA A 231 5.11 -9.94 10.06
N LEU A 232 6.38 -9.65 9.77
CA LEU A 232 7.51 -9.79 10.68
C LEU A 232 8.15 -8.42 10.88
N VAL A 233 8.24 -7.98 12.12
CA VAL A 233 8.89 -6.73 12.51
C VAL A 233 10.08 -7.04 13.41
N SER A 234 11.25 -6.54 13.04
CA SER A 234 12.43 -6.53 13.90
C SER A 234 12.47 -5.27 14.77
N VAL A 235 13.03 -5.41 15.96
CA VAL A 235 13.20 -4.33 16.93
C VAL A 235 14.68 -4.24 17.30
N GLY A 236 15.26 -3.04 17.19
CA GLY A 236 16.68 -2.81 17.45
C GLY A 236 17.05 -2.75 18.94
N GLU A 237 16.08 -2.47 19.81
CA GLU A 237 16.31 -2.22 21.24
C GLU A 237 15.18 -2.81 22.11
N GLY A 238 15.52 -3.22 23.33
CA GLY A 238 14.56 -3.71 24.31
C GLY A 238 14.47 -5.24 24.41
N PRO A 239 13.51 -5.76 25.19
CA PRO A 239 13.45 -7.18 25.56
C PRO A 239 12.95 -8.10 24.45
N ILE A 240 12.42 -7.54 23.35
CA ILE A 240 11.86 -8.26 22.21
C ILE A 240 12.66 -7.88 20.98
N ARG A 241 13.10 -8.88 20.20
CA ARG A 241 13.86 -8.65 18.95
C ARG A 241 13.01 -8.79 17.70
N LYS A 242 11.99 -9.64 17.73
CA LYS A 242 11.10 -9.91 16.59
C LYS A 242 9.66 -10.06 17.03
N ILE A 243 8.75 -9.57 16.21
CA ILE A 243 7.31 -9.59 16.44
C ILE A 243 6.64 -10.15 15.20
N TYR A 244 5.77 -11.13 15.42
CA TYR A 244 5.01 -11.82 14.41
C TYR A 244 3.56 -11.34 14.50
N LEU A 245 3.05 -10.80 13.40
CA LEU A 245 1.70 -10.24 13.32
C LEU A 245 0.88 -10.97 12.26
N LYS A 246 -0.43 -11.01 12.48
CA LYS A 246 -1.39 -11.57 11.53
C LYS A 246 -2.69 -10.78 11.57
N LYS A 247 -3.32 -10.62 10.40
CA LYS A 247 -4.71 -10.17 10.34
C LYS A 247 -5.64 -11.37 10.54
N LEU A 248 -6.38 -11.37 11.64
CA LEU A 248 -7.18 -12.54 12.06
C LEU A 248 -8.66 -12.44 11.70
N VAL A 249 -9.19 -11.22 11.55
CA VAL A 249 -10.63 -10.99 11.29
C VAL A 249 -10.90 -10.79 9.79
N ARG A 250 -10.05 -10.02 9.11
CA ARG A 250 -10.09 -9.79 7.64
C ARG A 250 -8.68 -9.82 7.08
N GLU A 251 -8.47 -10.50 5.98
CA GLU A 251 -7.14 -10.63 5.34
C GLU A 251 -6.85 -9.58 4.26
N ASP A 252 -7.78 -8.62 4.05
CA ASP A 252 -7.63 -7.50 3.12
C ASP A 252 -7.00 -6.26 3.78
N GLU A 253 -6.88 -5.16 3.04
CA GLU A 253 -6.23 -3.93 3.51
C GLU A 253 -6.96 -3.23 4.67
N SER A 254 -8.22 -3.58 4.94
CA SER A 254 -9.01 -3.05 6.05
C SER A 254 -8.90 -3.87 7.35
N GLY A 255 -8.23 -5.03 7.28
CA GLY A 255 -8.01 -5.88 8.45
C GLY A 255 -6.99 -5.29 9.44
N ILE A 256 -7.31 -5.35 10.73
CA ILE A 256 -6.37 -4.98 11.79
C ILE A 256 -5.28 -6.03 11.98
N TRP A 257 -4.11 -5.58 12.40
CA TRP A 257 -3.00 -6.46 12.76
C TRP A 257 -3.08 -6.87 14.23
N SER A 258 -2.92 -8.16 14.50
CA SER A 258 -2.80 -8.71 15.85
C SER A 258 -1.43 -9.34 16.04
N VAL A 259 -0.79 -9.10 17.19
CA VAL A 259 0.44 -9.80 17.56
C VAL A 259 0.09 -11.24 17.93
N ILE A 260 0.72 -12.19 17.26
CA ILE A 260 0.49 -13.63 17.43
C ILE A 260 1.71 -14.36 18.02
N GLY A 261 2.85 -13.66 18.11
CA GLY A 261 4.04 -14.16 18.77
C GLY A 261 5.22 -13.19 18.69
N TYR A 262 6.28 -13.50 19.43
CA TYR A 262 7.51 -12.71 19.45
C TYR A 262 8.72 -13.56 19.85
N ASP A 263 9.92 -13.05 19.54
CA ASP A 263 11.20 -13.61 20.01
C ASP A 263 11.81 -12.68 21.07
N SER A 264 12.26 -13.28 22.17
CA SER A 264 12.88 -12.56 23.28
C SER A 264 14.36 -12.24 22.98
N SER A 265 14.89 -11.21 23.63
CA SER A 265 16.31 -10.88 23.58
C SER A 265 17.17 -11.74 24.54
N GLU A 266 16.55 -12.40 25.51
CA GLU A 266 17.22 -13.12 26.62
C GLU A 266 17.74 -14.51 26.20
N ASP A 267 17.21 -15.11 25.13
CA ASP A 267 17.55 -16.48 24.75
C ASP A 267 18.82 -16.65 23.90
N ASP A 268 19.44 -15.56 23.44
CA ASP A 268 20.76 -15.65 22.77
C ASP A 268 21.92 -15.72 23.77
N GLU A 269 21.74 -15.37 25.04
CA GLU A 269 22.82 -15.49 26.05
C GLU A 269 23.02 -16.93 26.56
N ASN A 270 22.09 -17.85 26.27
CA ASN A 270 22.11 -19.22 26.79
C ASN A 270 22.37 -20.32 25.73
N LYS A 271 22.78 -19.95 24.50
CA LYS A 271 23.26 -20.94 23.52
C LYS A 271 24.74 -21.26 23.77
N PRO A 272 25.12 -22.50 24.10
CA PRO A 272 26.53 -22.88 24.16
C PRO A 272 27.16 -22.77 22.77
N ALA A 273 28.38 -22.22 22.72
CA ALA A 273 29.21 -22.08 21.54
C ALA A 273 29.63 -23.44 20.92
#